data_AF-A0A7Y7P9U0-F1
#
_entry.id   AF-A0A7Y7P9U0-F1
#
_cell.length_a   1.000
_cell.length_b   1.000
_cell.length_c   1.000
_cell.angle_alpha   90.00
_cell.angle_beta   90.00
_cell.angle_gamma   90.00
#
_symmetry.space_group_name_H-M   'P 1'
#
loop_
_entity.id
_entity.type
_entity.pdbx_description
1 polymer ?
#
loop_
_entity_poly.entity_id
_entity_poly.type
_entity_poly.pdbx_seq_one_letter_code
_entity_poly.pdbx_strand_id
1 'polypeptide(L)' 'MKKRNLFMSLTLMCGLFCFAFTFDNNGMRWIWSDSEPAAYILCIATVICGLLWINSVREIKKLKSEN' A
#
# COMPACT_ATOMS: atom_id res chain seq x y z
N MET A 1 -1.12 5.64 -23.50
CA MET A 1 -1.57 4.92 -22.29
C MET A 1 -1.49 5.87 -21.10
N LYS A 2 -2.58 6.07 -20.32
CA LYS A 2 -2.50 6.79 -19.04
C LYS A 2 -1.48 6.07 -18.16
N LYS A 3 -0.36 6.71 -17.81
CA LYS A 3 0.58 6.18 -16.80
C LYS A 3 -0.21 5.99 -15.50
N ARG A 4 -0.71 4.78 -15.25
CA ARG A 4 -1.31 4.43 -13.96
C ARG A 4 -0.18 4.51 -12.93
N ASN A 5 -0.37 5.27 -11.86
CA ASN A 5 0.61 5.34 -10.78
C ASN A 5 0.68 3.97 -10.10
N LEU A 6 1.64 3.15 -10.52
CA LEU A 6 1.89 1.81 -9.97
C LEU A 6 2.12 1.89 -8.45
N PHE A 7 2.82 2.92 -7.98
CA PHE A 7 3.03 3.17 -6.56
C PHE A 7 1.73 3.38 -5.78
N MET A 8 0.73 4.04 -6.37
CA MET A 8 -0.58 4.22 -5.73
C MET A 8 -1.29 2.89 -5.55
N SER A 9 -1.33 2.08 -6.62
CA SER A 9 -2.00 0.77 -6.58
C SER A 9 -1.30 -0.18 -5.60
N LEU A 10 0.04 -0.14 -5.56
CA LEU A 10 0.84 -0.95 -4.66
C LEU A 10 0.67 -0.53 -3.19
N THR A 11 0.66 0.78 -2.91
CA THR A 11 0.42 1.31 -1.56
C THR A 11 -0.94 0.89 -1.03
N LEU A 12 -1.99 1.02 -1.85
CA LEU A 12 -3.34 0.60 -1.49
C LEU A 12 -3.41 -0.92 -1.26
N MET A 13 -2.80 -1.71 -2.13
CA MET A 13 -2.77 -3.15 -2.00
C MET A 13 -2.08 -3.57 -0.69
N CYS A 14 -0.87 -3.07 -0.42
CA CYS A 14 -0.14 -3.40 0.82
C CYS A 14 -0.90 -2.95 2.07
N GLY A 15 -1.50 -1.75 2.05
CA GLY A 15 -2.27 -1.23 3.18
C GLY A 15 -3.52 -2.06 3.46
N LEU A 16 -4.30 -2.39 2.43
CA LEU A 16 -5.49 -3.24 2.57
C LEU A 16 -5.12 -4.65 3.04
N PHE A 17 -4.01 -5.20 2.54
CA PHE A 17 -3.54 -6.53 2.92
C PHE A 17 -3.02 -6.58 4.36
N CYS A 18 -2.48 -5.47 4.89
CA CYS A 18 -2.07 -5.36 6.29
C CYS A 18 -3.27 -5.55 7.26
N PHE A 19 -4.44 -5.04 6.89
CA PHE A 19 -5.67 -5.17 7.66
C PHE A 19 -6.59 -6.30 7.15
N ALA A 20 -6.06 -7.25 6.38
CA ALA A 20 -6.88 -8.32 5.85
C ALA A 20 -7.31 -9.29 6.96
N PHE A 21 -8.58 -9.66 6.94
CA PHE A 21 -9.18 -10.64 7.84
C PHE A 21 -9.62 -11.86 7.03
N THR A 22 -9.46 -13.04 7.60
CA THR A 22 -9.99 -14.29 7.08
C THR A 22 -11.14 -14.76 7.95
N PHE A 23 -12.06 -15.51 7.38
CA PHE A 23 -13.17 -16.13 8.11
C PHE A 23 -12.94 -17.63 8.18
N ASP A 24 -13.05 -18.19 9.37
CA ASP A 24 -13.02 -19.63 9.61
C ASP A 24 -14.25 -20.04 10.43
N ASN A 25 -14.41 -21.34 10.69
CA ASN A 25 -15.52 -21.90 11.48
C ASN A 25 -15.65 -21.29 12.89
N ASN A 26 -14.58 -20.70 13.42
CA ASN A 26 -14.55 -19.98 14.71
C ASN A 26 -14.77 -18.46 14.60
N GLY A 27 -15.07 -17.93 13.41
CA GLY A 27 -15.37 -16.52 13.18
C GLY A 27 -14.28 -15.75 12.42
N MET A 28 -14.29 -14.42 12.56
CA MET A 28 -13.32 -13.54 11.90
C MET A 28 -11.99 -13.57 12.64
N ARG A 29 -10.93 -13.97 11.94
CA ARG A 29 -9.56 -13.94 12.45
C ARG A 29 -8.71 -13.02 11.58
N TRP A 30 -7.79 -12.31 12.20
CA TRP A 30 -6.81 -11.53 11.46
C TRP A 30 -5.88 -12.49 10.69
N ILE A 31 -5.64 -12.22 9.40
CA ILE A 31 -4.89 -13.15 8.54
C ILE A 31 -3.46 -13.37 9.02
N TRP A 32 -2.91 -12.36 9.73
CA TRP A 32 -1.55 -12.37 10.26
C TRP A 32 -1.44 -12.84 11.70
N SER A 33 -2.52 -13.38 12.30
CA SER A 33 -2.48 -13.85 13.70
C SER A 33 -1.39 -14.89 13.97
N ASP A 34 -1.04 -15.72 12.99
CA ASP A 34 0.03 -16.72 13.13
C ASP A 34 1.41 -16.19 12.67
N SER A 35 1.45 -14.99 12.09
CA SER A 35 2.65 -14.42 11.47
C SER A 35 2.67 -12.90 11.57
N GLU A 36 2.55 -12.39 12.80
CA GLU A 36 2.59 -10.94 13.08
C GLU A 36 3.78 -10.20 12.43
N PRO A 37 5.00 -10.78 12.34
CA PRO A 37 6.12 -10.16 11.64
C PRO A 37 5.81 -9.77 10.17
N ALA A 38 5.01 -10.57 9.47
CA ALA A 38 4.66 -10.30 8.07
C ALA A 38 3.77 -9.06 7.95
N ALA A 39 2.85 -8.84 8.91
CA ALA A 39 2.04 -7.62 8.95
C ALA A 39 2.89 -6.36 9.14
N TYR A 40 3.89 -6.42 10.03
CA TYR A 40 4.81 -5.29 10.23
C TYR A 40 5.61 -4.97 8.95
N ILE A 41 6.09 -5.99 8.23
CA ILE A 41 6.80 -5.81 6.95
C ILE A 41 5.87 -5.16 5.91
N LEU A 42 4.62 -5.61 5.80
CA LEU A 42 3.62 -5.02 4.91
C LEU A 42 3.30 -3.57 5.26
N CYS A 43 3.24 -3.25 6.55
CA CYS A 43 3.02 -1.89 7.03
C CYS A 43 4.19 -0.98 6.63
N ILE A 44 5.44 -1.42 6.84
CA ILE A 44 6.64 -0.70 6.41
C ILE A 44 6.65 -0.50 4.88
N ALA A 45 6.37 -1.56 4.12
CA ALA A 45 6.29 -1.50 2.66
C ALA A 45 5.22 -0.49 2.19
N THR A 46 4.08 -0.44 2.88
CA THR A 46 3.01 0.53 2.62
C THR A 46 3.50 1.96 2.82
N VAL A 47 4.19 2.24 3.92
CA VAL A 47 4.74 3.58 4.20
C VAL A 47 5.75 3.99 3.13
N ILE A 48 6.69 3.12 2.77
CA ILE A 48 7.70 3.39 1.74
C ILE A 48 7.04 3.66 0.39
N CYS A 49 6.10 2.80 -0.03
CA CYS A 49 5.38 2.98 -1.29
C CYS A 49 4.56 4.27 -1.29
N GLY A 50 3.95 4.62 -0.15
CA GLY A 50 3.21 5.86 0.02
C GLY A 50 4.09 7.11 -0.13
N LEU A 51 5.30 7.10 0.45
CA LEU A 51 6.27 8.18 0.29
C LEU A 51 6.73 8.32 -1.16
N LEU A 52 7.05 7.20 -1.82
CA LEU A 52 7.43 7.19 -3.24
C LEU A 52 6.28 7.69 -4.13
N TRP A 53 5.04 7.31 -3.81
CA TRP A 53 3.87 7.80 -4.50
C TRP A 53 3.73 9.33 -4.36
N ILE A 54 3.80 9.87 -3.14
CA ILE A 54 3.70 11.31 -2.89
C ILE A 54 4.80 12.07 -3.67
N ASN A 55 6.03 11.56 -3.64
CA ASN A 55 7.15 12.17 -4.37
C ASN A 55 6.90 12.14 -5.89
N SER A 56 6.44 11.02 -6.45
CA SER A 56 6.11 10.95 -7.88
C SER A 56 5.01 11.93 -8.28
N VAL A 57 3.99 12.13 -7.43
CA VAL A 57 2.92 13.10 -7.68
C VAL A 57 3.43 14.53 -7.64
N ARG A 58 4.34 14.84 -6.70
CA ARG A 58 4.98 16.17 -6.60
C ARG A 58 5.79 16.50 -7.85
N GLU A 59 6.60 15.57 -8.33
CA GLU A 59 7.42 15.76 -9.54
C GLU A 59 6.55 15.93 -10.80
N ILE A 60 5.47 15.16 -10.94
CA ILE A 60 4.52 15.34 -12.04
C ILE A 60 3.86 16.72 -12.00
N LYS A 61 3.51 17.22 -10.80
CA LYS A 61 2.93 18.56 -10.64
C LYS A 61 3.92 19.66 -11.03
N LYS A 62 5.19 19.55 -10.65
CA LYS A 62 6.24 20.50 -11.04
C LYS A 62 6.44 20.56 -12.56
N LEU A 63 6.55 19.41 -13.22
CA LEU A 63 6.71 19.32 -14.68
C LEU A 63 5.53 19.92 -15.45
N LYS A 64 4.33 19.90 -14.86
CA LYS A 64 3.13 20.50 -15.44
C LYS A 64 3.02 22.01 -15.21
N SER A 65 3.72 22.56 -14.21
CA SER A 65 3.75 24.01 -13.99
C SER A 65 4.80 24.76 -14.81
N GLU A 66 5.79 24.04 -15.37
CA GLU A 66 6.84 24.61 -16.23
C GLU A 66 6.53 24.55 -17.74
N ASN A 67 5.46 23.86 -18.14
CA ASN A 67 4.91 23.85 -19.51
C ASN A 67 3.59 24.62 -19.57
#